data_AF-A0A9E2XX46-F1
#
_entry.id   AF-A0A9E2XX46-F1
#
_cell.length_a   1.000
_cell.length_b   1.000
_cell.length_c   1.000
_cell.angle_alpha   90.00
_cell.angle_beta   90.00
_cell.angle_gamma   90.00
#
_symmetry.space_group_name_H-M   'P 1'
#
loop_
_entity.id
_entity.type
_entity.pdbx_description
1 polymer ?
#
loop_
_entity_poly.entity_id
_entity_poly.type
_entity_poly.pdbx_seq_one_letter_code
_entity_poly.pdbx_strand_id
1 'polypeptide(L)'
;MEKITGAIILTIGGLSLMAHTIELTIPKQDKRHDQALIRPALNVAGAVQSCYGNLSPRSDPTDSVCSLETPRNSSTDGIKSSPIPDIRKWGCRADDATDDGPCFQAAYNENPGPIHVPGNIGIYKIDSPVVMSTHPPYFVGDGWTEHVTSNTCPTRTPGGTWIHISNTHIKPFEIKGPGTAGRGGFFDIAFCQDHPPPGAGWAPTAYEPLFTIDATFGENQFENLYLYGIYDGFNFINNAGRFRLNHIRGQTFYNFLRSDNNQDGSRADDIHIWPYWSGDSSVTSWQIRNGTVFHLYRVDGLWSDHIFAIYYKTCMQLDGSGHGVPNNIQLGALYCDFSRYPLWITGAGATIQIANLVANAGFLGLSVPDANCIEIDAISTAQIGNFTCHSSEDSAVNMIAGAAGAWLSIATTRVLGPNASGRNNPIFNVQNTNAGANVLNLATDPQITLLRGKEPAITPWDAGAASNGIFGWPGGYYQSVRITSGGSQQMPSFVPTSYLLMHAGAGPIATFTVRLPSRQMRNAMVSTDVTIAALTVLPGAGDPSAVVNCPTTLAAGKSFSAKWVQFGAQHGTWQCYR
;
A
#
# COMPACT_ATOMS: atom_id res chain seq x y z
N MET A 1 -24.15 -4.93 46.27
CA MET A 1 -22.87 -5.25 45.63
C MET A 1 -22.79 -6.76 45.53
N GLU A 2 -22.36 -7.28 44.39
CA GLU A 2 -22.16 -8.71 44.17
C GLU A 2 -20.65 -8.94 44.04
N LYS A 3 -20.12 -9.89 44.81
CA LYS A 3 -18.70 -10.25 44.77
C LYS A 3 -18.52 -11.37 43.76
N ILE A 4 -17.63 -11.16 42.79
CA ILE A 4 -17.22 -12.21 41.86
C ILE A 4 -15.73 -12.46 42.12
N THR A 5 -15.40 -13.70 42.40
CA THR A 5 -14.02 -14.15 42.61
C THR A 5 -13.61 -14.99 41.41
N GLY A 6 -12.57 -14.58 40.69
CA GLY A 6 -12.01 -15.31 39.57
C GLY A 6 -10.51 -15.49 39.72
N ALA A 7 -9.99 -16.65 39.29
CA ALA A 7 -8.56 -16.92 39.20
C ALA A 7 -8.14 -16.88 37.73
N ILE A 8 -7.07 -16.15 37.41
CA ILE A 8 -6.44 -16.16 36.09
C ILE A 8 -5.22 -17.07 36.17
N ILE A 9 -5.17 -18.08 35.31
CA ILE A 9 -4.02 -18.97 35.16
C ILE A 9 -3.39 -18.67 33.80
N LEU A 10 -2.16 -18.14 33.81
CA LEU A 10 -1.39 -17.92 32.60
C LEU A 10 -0.41 -19.08 32.42
N THR A 11 -0.48 -19.77 31.29
CA THR A 11 0.47 -20.85 30.93
C THR A 11 1.31 -20.42 29.74
N ILE A 12 2.63 -20.42 29.92
CA ILE A 12 3.60 -20.21 28.84
C ILE A 12 4.65 -21.32 28.96
N GLY A 13 4.83 -22.12 27.91
CA GLY A 13 5.94 -23.08 27.80
C GLY A 13 5.99 -24.20 28.85
N GLY A 14 4.83 -24.68 29.34
CA GLY A 14 4.78 -25.89 30.18
C GLY A 14 5.17 -25.71 31.66
N LEU A 15 5.36 -24.48 32.14
CA LEU A 15 5.53 -24.17 33.56
C LEU A 15 4.37 -23.31 34.07
N SER A 16 3.74 -23.75 35.16
CA SER A 16 2.63 -23.05 35.83
C SER A 16 3.17 -22.26 37.02
N LEU A 17 3.00 -20.93 37.02
CA LEU A 17 3.38 -20.04 38.12
C LEU A 17 2.13 -19.61 38.92
N MET A 18 2.31 -19.40 40.23
CA MET A 18 1.25 -19.33 41.25
C MET A 18 0.07 -18.40 40.92
N ALA A 19 -1.14 -18.91 41.15
CA ALA A 19 -2.40 -18.19 41.01
C ALA A 19 -2.49 -17.01 41.99
N HIS A 20 -2.84 -15.82 41.47
CA HIS A 20 -3.24 -14.68 42.27
C HIS A 20 -4.74 -14.46 42.16
N THR A 21 -5.42 -14.37 43.29
CA THR A 21 -6.85 -14.10 43.37
C THR A 21 -7.09 -12.60 43.32
N ILE A 22 -7.92 -12.13 42.38
CA ILE A 22 -8.38 -10.74 42.33
C ILE A 22 -9.86 -10.71 42.71
N GLU A 23 -10.20 -9.93 43.74
CA GLU A 23 -11.60 -9.59 44.05
C GLU A 23 -11.98 -8.28 43.34
N LEU A 24 -13.02 -8.32 42.53
CA LEU A 24 -13.64 -7.13 41.93
C LEU A 24 -15.02 -6.91 42.56
N THR A 25 -15.26 -5.68 43.02
CA THR A 25 -16.55 -5.27 43.58
C THR A 25 -17.24 -4.33 42.60
N ILE A 26 -18.39 -4.74 42.07
CA ILE A 26 -19.17 -3.96 41.10
C ILE A 26 -20.47 -3.45 41.76
N PRO A 27 -20.86 -2.18 41.55
CA PRO A 27 -22.15 -1.67 42.02
C PRO A 27 -23.33 -2.40 41.33
N LYS A 28 -24.39 -2.69 42.09
CA LYS A 28 -25.63 -3.25 41.51
C LYS A 28 -26.26 -2.18 40.60
N GLN A 29 -26.33 -2.43 39.30
CA GLN A 29 -27.07 -1.60 38.37
C GLN A 29 -28.58 -1.80 38.56
N ASP A 30 -29.33 -0.70 38.59
CA ASP A 30 -30.76 -0.64 38.89
C ASP A 30 -31.60 -1.22 37.72
N LYS A 31 -32.52 -2.13 38.03
CA LYS A 31 -33.33 -2.89 37.05
C LYS A 31 -34.54 -2.09 36.55
N ARG A 32 -34.31 -0.95 35.90
CA ARG A 32 -35.37 -0.23 35.17
C ARG A 32 -34.81 0.42 33.91
N HIS A 33 -34.87 -0.32 32.80
CA HIS A 33 -35.37 0.13 31.50
C HIS A 33 -35.26 -1.03 30.51
N ASP A 34 -36.41 -1.43 29.98
CA ASP A 34 -36.56 -2.49 28.99
C ASP A 34 -36.03 -2.08 27.60
N GLN A 35 -35.44 -3.08 26.94
CA GLN A 35 -35.51 -3.38 25.51
C GLN A 35 -34.93 -2.35 24.51
N ALA A 36 -33.64 -2.50 24.20
CA ALA A 36 -33.15 -2.40 22.82
C ALA A 36 -31.79 -3.09 22.67
N LEU A 37 -31.73 -4.02 21.70
CA LEU A 37 -30.53 -4.46 20.95
C LEU A 37 -29.41 -5.15 21.73
N ILE A 38 -29.38 -6.49 21.63
CA ILE A 38 -28.31 -7.31 21.06
C ILE A 38 -28.90 -8.73 20.89
N ARG A 39 -29.07 -9.19 19.65
CA ARG A 39 -29.13 -10.62 19.33
C ARG A 39 -28.04 -10.95 18.31
N PRO A 40 -27.37 -12.11 18.43
CA PRO A 40 -26.35 -12.54 17.49
C PRO A 40 -27.00 -13.04 16.19
N ALA A 41 -26.37 -12.72 15.06
CA ALA A 41 -26.76 -13.23 13.76
C ALA A 41 -26.45 -14.73 13.68
N LEU A 42 -27.51 -15.53 13.56
CA LEU A 42 -27.47 -16.90 13.09
C LEU A 42 -28.55 -17.04 12.00
N ASN A 43 -28.15 -17.71 10.93
CA ASN A 43 -28.94 -18.40 9.90
C ASN A 43 -29.39 -17.70 8.59
N VAL A 44 -28.86 -18.28 7.50
CA VAL A 44 -29.58 -19.03 6.43
C VAL A 44 -30.74 -18.31 5.73
N ALA A 45 -30.51 -18.09 4.43
CA ALA A 45 -31.43 -18.09 3.28
C ALA A 45 -32.89 -17.64 3.49
N GLY A 46 -33.26 -16.57 2.79
CA GLY A 46 -34.65 -16.23 2.54
C GLY A 46 -34.80 -14.81 1.99
N ALA A 47 -34.99 -14.71 0.68
CA ALA A 47 -35.27 -13.46 -0.02
C ALA A 47 -36.52 -12.77 0.54
N VAL A 48 -36.37 -11.56 1.09
CA VAL A 48 -37.46 -10.59 1.26
C VAL A 48 -36.91 -9.20 0.96
N GLN A 49 -37.27 -8.70 -0.21
CA GLN A 49 -36.99 -7.35 -0.69
C GLN A 49 -37.96 -6.38 0.00
N SER A 50 -37.42 -5.44 0.78
CA SER A 50 -38.19 -4.39 1.46
C SER A 50 -37.66 -3.03 1.02
N CYS A 51 -38.37 -2.41 0.08
CA CYS A 51 -38.24 -1.01 -0.27
C CYS A 51 -38.87 -0.15 0.84
N TYR A 52 -38.08 0.64 1.57
CA TYR A 52 -38.58 1.77 2.35
C TYR A 52 -37.96 3.06 1.80
N GLY A 53 -38.72 3.73 0.93
CA GLY A 53 -38.46 5.08 0.46
C GLY A 53 -39.36 6.08 1.19
N ASN A 54 -38.78 7.22 1.52
CA ASN A 54 -39.35 8.32 2.29
C ASN A 54 -40.69 8.86 1.76
N LEU A 55 -41.57 9.17 2.71
CA LEU A 55 -42.84 9.87 2.53
C LEU A 55 -42.59 11.38 2.28
N SER A 56 -43.18 11.91 1.21
CA SER A 56 -43.52 13.33 1.07
C SER A 56 -45.00 13.43 0.67
N PRO A 57 -45.83 14.27 1.31
CA PRO A 57 -47.24 14.32 1.03
C PRO A 57 -47.53 15.29 -0.13
N ARG A 58 -48.16 14.80 -1.20
CA ARG A 58 -48.94 15.65 -2.09
C ARG A 58 -50.20 14.94 -2.58
N SER A 59 -51.25 15.74 -2.57
CA SER A 59 -52.66 15.51 -2.86
C SER A 59 -52.96 14.97 -4.25
N ASP A 60 -53.69 13.85 -4.33
CA ASP A 60 -54.93 13.71 -5.10
C ASP A 60 -55.63 12.37 -4.78
N PRO A 61 -56.95 12.32 -4.47
CA PRO A 61 -57.63 11.08 -4.10
C PRO A 61 -58.71 10.67 -5.12
N THR A 62 -58.36 10.23 -6.32
CA THR A 62 -59.26 9.44 -7.19
C THR A 62 -58.46 8.64 -8.22
N ASP A 63 -58.10 7.41 -7.88
CA ASP A 63 -58.08 6.23 -8.78
C ASP A 63 -57.37 5.06 -8.09
N SER A 64 -58.16 4.20 -7.43
CA SER A 64 -57.70 2.94 -6.84
C SER A 64 -58.52 1.78 -7.37
N VAL A 65 -58.27 1.41 -8.62
CA VAL A 65 -58.57 0.06 -9.12
C VAL A 65 -57.27 -0.74 -9.06
N CYS A 66 -57.13 -1.58 -8.03
CA CYS A 66 -56.15 -2.65 -8.01
C CYS A 66 -56.52 -3.70 -9.05
N SER A 67 -56.10 -3.52 -10.30
CA SER A 67 -55.95 -4.64 -11.22
C SER A 67 -54.65 -5.36 -10.88
N LEU A 68 -54.76 -6.58 -10.34
CA LEU A 68 -53.67 -7.56 -10.38
C LEU A 68 -53.28 -7.75 -11.86
N GLU A 69 -52.23 -7.07 -12.31
CA GLU A 69 -51.52 -7.51 -13.49
C GLU A 69 -50.89 -8.86 -13.15
N THR A 70 -51.52 -9.91 -13.69
CA THR A 70 -50.84 -11.18 -13.88
C THR A 70 -49.56 -10.91 -14.67
N PRO A 71 -48.44 -11.58 -14.37
CA PRO A 71 -47.21 -11.39 -15.13
C PRO A 71 -47.53 -11.64 -16.60
N ARG A 72 -47.27 -10.65 -17.46
CA ARG A 72 -47.17 -10.92 -18.90
C ARG A 72 -46.07 -11.95 -19.06
N ASN A 73 -46.47 -13.20 -19.31
CA ASN A 73 -45.65 -14.18 -20.00
C ASN A 73 -45.31 -13.60 -21.37
N SER A 74 -44.25 -12.79 -21.44
CA SER A 74 -43.53 -12.59 -22.69
C SER A 74 -42.89 -13.94 -23.01
N SER A 75 -43.50 -14.66 -23.94
CA SER A 75 -42.95 -15.85 -24.57
C SER A 75 -41.56 -15.52 -25.14
N THR A 76 -40.54 -15.76 -24.34
CA THR A 76 -39.15 -15.98 -24.78
C THR A 76 -38.85 -17.48 -24.77
N ASP A 77 -39.88 -18.29 -25.04
CA ASP A 77 -39.70 -19.65 -25.52
C ASP A 77 -38.97 -19.59 -26.87
N GLY A 78 -37.65 -19.78 -26.84
CA GLY A 78 -36.93 -20.07 -28.08
C GLY A 78 -35.42 -19.84 -28.09
N ILE A 79 -34.87 -18.90 -27.32
CA ILE A 79 -33.41 -18.79 -27.21
C ILE A 79 -32.96 -19.64 -26.03
N LYS A 80 -32.94 -20.96 -26.22
CA LYS A 80 -32.06 -21.81 -25.41
C LYS A 80 -30.65 -21.33 -25.72
N SER A 81 -30.07 -20.47 -24.88
CA SER A 81 -28.63 -20.24 -24.91
C SER A 81 -27.98 -21.61 -24.87
N SER A 82 -27.18 -21.92 -25.88
CA SER A 82 -26.44 -23.18 -25.88
C SER A 82 -25.66 -23.25 -24.58
N PRO A 83 -25.66 -24.40 -23.87
CA PRO A 83 -24.90 -24.54 -22.65
C PRO A 83 -23.43 -24.22 -22.93
N ILE A 84 -22.76 -23.56 -21.99
CA ILE A 84 -21.34 -23.26 -22.08
C ILE A 84 -20.59 -24.59 -22.29
N PRO A 85 -19.77 -24.74 -23.35
CA PRO A 85 -19.04 -25.97 -23.58
C PRO A 85 -18.12 -26.33 -22.41
N ASP A 86 -18.22 -27.58 -21.96
CA ASP A 86 -17.35 -28.15 -20.93
C ASP A 86 -15.97 -28.47 -21.51
N ILE A 87 -14.91 -28.09 -20.78
CA ILE A 87 -13.53 -28.23 -21.24
C ILE A 87 -13.13 -29.71 -21.52
N ARG A 88 -13.83 -30.67 -20.90
CA ARG A 88 -13.62 -32.11 -21.13
C ARG A 88 -13.98 -32.55 -22.55
N LYS A 89 -14.77 -31.76 -23.29
CA LYS A 89 -15.00 -31.97 -24.73
C LYS A 89 -13.69 -32.07 -25.51
N TRP A 90 -12.67 -31.35 -25.06
CA TRP A 90 -11.33 -31.32 -25.67
C TRP A 90 -10.34 -32.30 -25.04
N GLY A 91 -10.80 -33.20 -24.17
CA GLY A 91 -9.99 -34.29 -23.62
C GLY A 91 -9.33 -34.02 -22.27
N CYS A 92 -9.66 -32.91 -21.60
CA CYS A 92 -9.16 -32.65 -20.25
C CYS A 92 -9.62 -33.70 -19.24
N ARG A 93 -8.75 -34.06 -18.30
CA ARG A 93 -8.97 -35.16 -17.36
C ARG A 93 -9.14 -34.74 -15.92
N ALA A 94 -8.46 -33.68 -15.49
CA ALA A 94 -8.46 -33.23 -14.10
C ALA A 94 -8.01 -34.33 -13.11
N ASP A 95 -7.02 -35.15 -13.46
CA ASP A 95 -6.57 -36.28 -12.62
C ASP A 95 -5.26 -36.00 -11.85
N ASP A 96 -4.77 -34.76 -11.87
CA ASP A 96 -3.47 -34.32 -11.32
C ASP A 96 -2.26 -35.15 -11.81
N ALA A 97 -2.42 -35.87 -12.93
CA ALA A 97 -1.41 -36.77 -13.47
C ALA A 97 -1.15 -36.50 -14.95
N THR A 98 -2.22 -36.27 -15.72
CA THR A 98 -2.20 -35.98 -17.14
C THR A 98 -2.03 -34.47 -17.36
N ASP A 99 -1.12 -34.09 -18.26
CA ASP A 99 -1.01 -32.70 -18.71
C ASP A 99 -2.26 -32.28 -19.50
N ASP A 100 -3.03 -31.38 -18.91
CA ASP A 100 -4.23 -30.76 -19.48
C ASP A 100 -3.89 -29.49 -20.31
N GLY A 101 -2.63 -29.03 -20.36
CA GLY A 101 -2.23 -27.89 -21.20
C GLY A 101 -2.70 -28.01 -22.66
N PRO A 102 -2.47 -29.16 -23.34
CA PRO A 102 -2.93 -29.37 -24.72
C PRO A 102 -4.46 -29.29 -24.89
N CYS A 103 -5.25 -29.74 -23.92
CA CYS A 103 -6.72 -29.68 -24.03
C CYS A 103 -7.25 -28.26 -23.77
N PHE A 104 -6.63 -27.49 -22.86
CA PHE A 104 -6.91 -26.06 -22.70
C PHE A 104 -6.61 -25.27 -23.98
N GLN A 105 -5.47 -25.57 -24.62
CA GLN A 105 -5.10 -24.96 -25.90
C GLN A 105 -6.12 -25.31 -27.00
N ALA A 106 -6.53 -26.58 -27.10
CA ALA A 106 -7.53 -27.01 -28.07
C ALA A 106 -8.88 -26.34 -27.84
N ALA A 107 -9.31 -26.22 -26.57
CA ALA A 107 -10.54 -25.53 -26.20
C ALA A 107 -10.53 -24.06 -26.61
N TYR A 108 -9.42 -23.36 -26.31
CA TYR A 108 -9.23 -21.98 -26.74
C TYR A 108 -9.30 -21.85 -28.27
N ASN A 109 -8.56 -22.69 -29.01
CA ASN A 109 -8.49 -22.60 -30.47
C ASN A 109 -9.84 -22.85 -31.16
N GLU A 110 -10.68 -23.73 -30.62
CA GLU A 110 -11.97 -24.10 -31.23
C GLU A 110 -13.11 -23.18 -30.80
N ASN A 111 -13.06 -22.59 -29.61
CA ASN A 111 -14.19 -21.85 -29.03
C ASN A 111 -13.81 -20.41 -28.64
N PRO A 112 -14.23 -19.40 -29.41
CA PRO A 112 -14.02 -17.99 -29.07
C PRO A 112 -14.93 -17.47 -27.95
N GLY A 113 -15.89 -18.28 -27.50
CA GLY A 113 -16.82 -17.97 -26.41
C GLY A 113 -16.36 -18.50 -25.05
N PRO A 114 -17.23 -18.41 -24.02
CA PRO A 114 -16.94 -18.97 -22.70
C PRO A 114 -16.72 -20.49 -22.76
N ILE A 115 -15.78 -20.98 -21.96
CA ILE A 115 -15.43 -22.38 -21.75
C ILE A 115 -15.58 -22.67 -20.27
N HIS A 116 -16.39 -23.67 -19.93
CA HIS A 116 -16.60 -24.10 -18.55
C HIS A 116 -15.51 -25.09 -18.14
N VAL A 117 -14.83 -24.80 -17.02
CA VAL A 117 -13.79 -25.63 -16.43
C VAL A 117 -14.36 -26.24 -15.15
N PRO A 118 -15.04 -27.41 -15.22
CA PRO A 118 -15.79 -27.93 -14.09
C PRO A 118 -14.89 -28.24 -12.90
N GLY A 119 -15.39 -27.91 -11.72
CA GLY A 119 -14.79 -28.19 -10.43
C GLY A 119 -15.30 -29.49 -9.81
N ASN A 120 -14.78 -29.83 -8.62
CA ASN A 120 -15.14 -31.02 -7.82
C ASN A 120 -14.97 -32.39 -8.53
N ILE A 121 -14.34 -32.43 -9.69
CA ILE A 121 -14.06 -33.67 -10.42
C ILE A 121 -12.59 -34.10 -10.32
N GLY A 122 -11.74 -33.23 -9.79
CA GLY A 122 -10.30 -33.42 -9.65
C GLY A 122 -9.53 -32.12 -9.86
N ILE A 123 -8.26 -32.21 -10.25
CA ILE A 123 -7.34 -31.08 -10.39
C ILE A 123 -6.71 -31.15 -11.78
N TYR A 124 -6.79 -30.05 -12.53
CA TYR A 124 -6.19 -29.97 -13.84
C TYR A 124 -4.70 -29.69 -13.71
N LYS A 125 -3.87 -30.54 -14.30
CA LYS A 125 -2.42 -30.35 -14.26
C LYS A 125 -1.97 -29.64 -15.52
N ILE A 126 -1.24 -28.53 -15.41
CA ILE A 126 -0.68 -27.81 -16.56
C ILE A 126 0.85 -27.96 -16.53
N ASP A 127 1.37 -28.76 -17.45
CA ASP A 127 2.80 -28.99 -17.65
C ASP A 127 3.30 -28.53 -19.03
N SER A 128 2.39 -28.15 -19.92
CA SER A 128 2.66 -27.48 -21.20
C SER A 128 2.05 -26.07 -21.24
N PRO A 129 2.67 -25.12 -21.97
CA PRO A 129 2.14 -23.76 -22.07
C PRO A 129 0.83 -23.70 -22.85
N VAL A 130 -0.08 -22.80 -22.43
CA VAL A 130 -1.31 -22.45 -23.15
C VAL A 130 -1.16 -21.02 -23.69
N VAL A 131 -1.05 -20.90 -25.01
CA VAL A 131 -0.79 -19.64 -25.72
C VAL A 131 -2.05 -19.16 -26.43
N MET A 132 -2.48 -17.95 -26.10
CA MET A 132 -3.72 -17.35 -26.53
C MET A 132 -3.41 -16.12 -27.39
N SER A 133 -3.60 -16.23 -28.70
CA SER A 133 -3.16 -15.20 -29.66
C SER A 133 -4.17 -14.79 -30.74
N THR A 134 -5.42 -15.26 -30.69
CA THR A 134 -6.41 -15.11 -31.76
C THR A 134 -7.66 -14.35 -31.35
N HIS A 135 -8.13 -14.54 -30.11
CA HIS A 135 -9.28 -13.85 -29.51
C HIS A 135 -9.12 -13.78 -27.99
N PRO A 136 -9.96 -13.01 -27.27
CA PRO A 136 -9.92 -13.00 -25.82
C PRO A 136 -10.20 -14.39 -25.25
N PRO A 137 -9.41 -14.86 -24.26
CA PRO A 137 -9.73 -16.10 -23.57
C PRO A 137 -10.96 -15.93 -22.71
N TYR A 138 -11.70 -17.00 -22.44
CA TYR A 138 -12.87 -16.93 -21.55
C TYR A 138 -13.07 -18.26 -20.84
N PHE A 139 -12.36 -18.46 -19.73
CA PHE A 139 -12.43 -19.66 -18.90
C PHE A 139 -13.16 -19.37 -17.60
N VAL A 140 -14.19 -20.15 -17.30
CA VAL A 140 -15.04 -19.98 -16.11
C VAL A 140 -15.03 -21.28 -15.31
N GLY A 141 -14.57 -21.21 -14.06
CA GLY A 141 -14.62 -22.32 -13.12
C GLY A 141 -15.92 -22.37 -12.29
N ASP A 142 -15.94 -23.29 -11.33
CA ASP A 142 -17.05 -23.47 -10.38
C ASP A 142 -16.74 -22.85 -9.00
N GLY A 143 -15.87 -21.84 -8.97
CA GLY A 143 -15.37 -21.21 -7.76
C GLY A 143 -14.23 -22.01 -7.13
N TRP A 144 -13.96 -21.76 -5.86
CA TRP A 144 -12.94 -22.47 -5.10
C TRP A 144 -13.23 -22.41 -3.61
N THR A 145 -12.66 -23.34 -2.86
CA THR A 145 -12.62 -23.32 -1.39
C THR A 145 -11.17 -23.20 -0.93
N GLU A 146 -10.92 -22.55 0.21
CA GLU A 146 -9.56 -22.44 0.74
C GLU A 146 -8.98 -23.82 1.08
N HIS A 147 -7.74 -24.07 0.66
CA HIS A 147 -7.05 -25.31 0.99
C HIS A 147 -6.46 -25.22 2.41
N VAL A 148 -6.83 -26.17 3.28
CA VAL A 148 -6.48 -26.12 4.70
C VAL A 148 -5.17 -26.82 5.06
N THR A 149 -4.61 -27.64 4.17
CA THR A 149 -3.34 -28.33 4.42
C THR A 149 -2.20 -27.45 3.93
N SER A 150 -1.42 -26.92 4.86
CA SER A 150 -0.30 -26.05 4.53
C SER A 150 0.82 -26.77 3.78
N ASN A 151 1.55 -26.01 2.97
CA ASN A 151 2.79 -26.38 2.29
C ASN A 151 2.68 -27.38 1.13
N THR A 152 1.47 -27.74 0.68
CA THR A 152 1.29 -28.70 -0.41
C THR A 152 0.15 -28.27 -1.31
N CYS A 153 0.30 -28.44 -2.63
CA CYS A 153 -0.84 -28.46 -3.54
C CYS A 153 -1.86 -29.52 -3.07
N PRO A 154 -3.17 -29.26 -3.22
CA PRO A 154 -4.16 -30.29 -2.96
C PRO A 154 -3.92 -31.50 -3.86
N THR A 155 -4.05 -32.72 -3.33
CA THR A 155 -4.00 -33.96 -4.13
C THR A 155 -5.40 -34.47 -4.51
N ARG A 156 -6.44 -33.76 -4.06
CA ARG A 156 -7.86 -33.95 -4.35
C ARG A 156 -8.52 -32.59 -4.26
N THR A 157 -9.55 -32.33 -5.06
CA THR A 157 -10.22 -31.03 -5.07
C THR A 157 -10.77 -30.67 -3.68
N PRO A 158 -10.30 -29.58 -3.05
CA PRO A 158 -10.86 -29.08 -1.79
C PRO A 158 -12.30 -28.56 -1.95
N GLY A 159 -12.68 -28.24 -3.19
CA GLY A 159 -13.93 -27.62 -3.59
C GLY A 159 -13.69 -26.67 -4.77
N GLY A 160 -14.56 -26.73 -5.78
CA GLY A 160 -14.48 -25.84 -6.96
C GLY A 160 -13.44 -26.27 -8.00
N THR A 161 -12.97 -25.34 -8.82
CA THR A 161 -12.03 -25.58 -9.92
C THR A 161 -10.60 -25.29 -9.51
N TRP A 162 -9.71 -26.27 -9.66
CA TRP A 162 -8.31 -26.19 -9.26
C TRP A 162 -7.37 -26.56 -10.40
N ILE A 163 -6.33 -25.75 -10.59
CA ILE A 163 -5.29 -25.95 -11.58
C ILE A 163 -3.92 -26.03 -10.88
N HIS A 164 -3.21 -27.11 -11.08
CA HIS A 164 -1.86 -27.34 -10.57
C HIS A 164 -0.83 -27.07 -11.67
N ILE A 165 0.09 -26.13 -11.43
CA ILE A 165 1.23 -25.86 -12.30
C ILE A 165 2.46 -26.58 -11.75
N SER A 166 2.88 -27.69 -12.37
CA SER A 166 4.00 -28.50 -11.85
C SER A 166 5.32 -28.25 -12.57
N ASN A 167 5.28 -27.78 -13.82
CA ASN A 167 6.47 -27.46 -14.61
C ASN A 167 6.94 -26.01 -14.40
N THR A 168 8.18 -25.84 -13.93
CA THR A 168 8.77 -24.52 -13.61
C THR A 168 9.24 -23.72 -14.83
N HIS A 169 9.37 -24.37 -15.99
CA HIS A 169 9.99 -23.78 -17.19
C HIS A 169 8.99 -23.34 -18.26
N ILE A 170 7.70 -23.36 -17.94
CA ILE A 170 6.64 -22.93 -18.86
C ILE A 170 6.01 -21.65 -18.35
N LYS A 171 5.60 -20.77 -19.28
CA LYS A 171 4.58 -19.75 -19.00
C LYS A 171 3.23 -20.42 -19.12
N PRO A 172 2.50 -20.69 -18.02
CA PRO A 172 1.31 -21.54 -18.08
C PRO A 172 0.23 -20.94 -18.97
N PHE A 173 -0.04 -19.64 -18.83
CA PHE A 173 -0.99 -18.91 -19.66
C PHE A 173 -0.33 -17.67 -20.24
N GLU A 174 -0.13 -17.66 -21.55
CA GLU A 174 0.42 -16.51 -22.30
C GLU A 174 -0.67 -15.92 -23.19
N ILE A 175 -1.15 -14.71 -22.88
CA ILE A 175 -2.11 -13.96 -23.69
C ILE A 175 -1.33 -12.92 -24.47
N LYS A 176 -1.29 -13.03 -25.79
CA LYS A 176 -0.43 -12.16 -26.59
C LYS A 176 -0.99 -11.70 -27.91
N GLY A 177 -0.56 -10.50 -28.29
CA GLY A 177 -0.83 -9.93 -29.60
C GLY A 177 -2.20 -9.25 -29.70
N PRO A 178 -2.37 -8.40 -30.73
CA PRO A 178 -3.57 -7.61 -30.89
C PRO A 178 -4.80 -8.48 -31.11
N GLY A 179 -5.95 -8.04 -30.57
CA GLY A 179 -7.23 -8.76 -30.71
C GLY A 179 -7.49 -9.83 -29.65
N THR A 180 -6.55 -10.07 -28.73
CA THR A 180 -6.73 -10.96 -27.56
C THR A 180 -7.28 -10.26 -26.33
N ALA A 181 -7.48 -8.94 -26.39
CA ALA A 181 -8.08 -8.18 -25.32
C ALA A 181 -9.59 -7.98 -25.52
N GLY A 182 -10.37 -7.98 -24.44
CA GLY A 182 -11.83 -7.80 -24.49
C GLY A 182 -12.54 -8.27 -23.23
N ARG A 183 -13.86 -8.54 -23.35
CA ARG A 183 -14.74 -9.01 -22.24
C ARG A 183 -14.49 -10.48 -21.84
N GLY A 184 -13.27 -10.96 -22.02
CA GLY A 184 -12.83 -12.32 -21.70
C GLY A 184 -11.79 -12.30 -20.58
N GLY A 185 -11.56 -13.47 -19.97
CA GLY A 185 -10.70 -13.61 -18.81
C GLY A 185 -10.69 -14.99 -18.20
N PHE A 186 -10.18 -15.05 -16.97
CA PHE A 186 -10.27 -16.19 -16.08
C PHE A 186 -11.12 -15.84 -14.88
N PHE A 187 -12.09 -16.70 -14.59
CA PHE A 187 -13.11 -16.46 -13.58
C PHE A 187 -13.25 -17.69 -12.69
N ASP A 188 -13.33 -17.50 -11.37
CA ASP A 188 -13.75 -18.54 -10.43
C ASP A 188 -12.85 -19.79 -10.39
N ILE A 189 -11.52 -19.60 -10.43
CA ILE A 189 -10.52 -20.68 -10.49
C ILE A 189 -9.43 -20.50 -9.42
N ALA A 190 -9.01 -21.62 -8.82
CA ALA A 190 -7.82 -21.69 -7.96
C ALA A 190 -6.60 -22.25 -8.70
N PHE A 191 -5.42 -21.77 -8.32
CA PHE A 191 -4.13 -22.19 -8.84
C PHE A 191 -3.20 -22.58 -7.71
N CYS A 192 -2.33 -23.57 -7.92
CA CYS A 192 -1.25 -23.90 -6.98
C CYS A 192 0.04 -24.30 -7.69
N GLN A 193 1.16 -24.18 -6.98
CA GLN A 193 2.50 -24.63 -7.39
C GLN A 193 3.18 -25.42 -6.27
N ASP A 194 4.10 -26.29 -6.66
CA ASP A 194 4.89 -27.09 -5.74
C ASP A 194 6.11 -26.33 -5.21
N HIS A 195 6.29 -26.36 -3.90
CA HIS A 195 7.41 -25.72 -3.22
C HIS A 195 8.03 -26.64 -2.16
N PRO A 196 9.32 -26.48 -1.85
CA PRO A 196 9.95 -27.28 -0.81
C PRO A 196 9.26 -27.07 0.53
N PRO A 197 9.23 -28.09 1.42
CA PRO A 197 8.68 -27.93 2.76
C PRO A 197 9.45 -26.84 3.54
N PRO A 198 8.78 -26.06 4.41
CA PRO A 198 9.43 -25.02 5.21
C PRO A 198 10.60 -25.55 6.05
N GLY A 199 11.65 -24.73 6.18
CA GLY A 199 12.88 -25.11 6.86
C GLY A 199 13.92 -23.99 6.91
N ALA A 200 15.04 -24.22 7.61
CA ALA A 200 16.11 -23.24 7.67
C ALA A 200 16.67 -22.93 6.27
N GLY A 201 16.75 -21.65 5.91
CA GLY A 201 17.21 -21.22 4.59
C GLY A 201 16.19 -21.44 3.47
N TRP A 202 14.91 -21.66 3.81
CA TRP A 202 13.85 -21.86 2.83
C TRP A 202 13.80 -20.74 1.79
N ALA A 203 13.58 -21.15 0.54
CA ALA A 203 13.24 -20.31 -0.59
C ALA A 203 12.21 -21.08 -1.44
N PRO A 204 11.27 -20.39 -2.09
CA PRO A 204 10.31 -21.04 -2.99
C PRO A 204 11.03 -21.56 -4.24
N THR A 205 10.47 -22.62 -4.83
CA THR A 205 10.74 -22.97 -6.24
C THR A 205 10.39 -21.79 -7.14
N ALA A 206 11.30 -21.38 -8.02
CA ALA A 206 11.02 -20.33 -9.01
C ALA A 206 10.22 -20.91 -10.19
N TYR A 207 9.10 -20.27 -10.52
CA TYR A 207 8.30 -20.53 -11.71
C TYR A 207 8.29 -19.29 -12.60
N GLU A 208 8.03 -19.46 -13.90
CA GLU A 208 7.61 -18.34 -14.74
C GLU A 208 6.26 -17.75 -14.24
N PRO A 209 5.93 -16.50 -14.60
CA PRO A 209 4.65 -15.90 -14.23
C PRO A 209 3.45 -16.74 -14.66
N LEU A 210 2.51 -16.96 -13.74
CA LEU A 210 1.28 -17.74 -14.00
C LEU A 210 0.52 -17.19 -15.21
N PHE A 211 0.35 -15.86 -15.27
CA PHE A 211 -0.19 -15.16 -16.41
C PHE A 211 0.85 -14.19 -16.99
N THR A 212 1.21 -14.38 -18.25
CA THR A 212 1.97 -13.40 -19.02
C THR A 212 1.07 -12.75 -20.06
N ILE A 213 0.96 -11.43 -20.03
CA ILE A 213 0.14 -10.65 -20.96
C ILE A 213 1.07 -9.70 -21.72
N ASP A 214 1.06 -9.81 -23.05
CA ASP A 214 2.05 -9.14 -23.91
C ASP A 214 1.40 -8.55 -25.17
N ALA A 215 1.57 -7.25 -25.39
CA ALA A 215 1.15 -6.58 -26.63
C ALA A 215 -0.32 -6.83 -27.05
N THR A 216 -1.26 -6.84 -26.10
CA THR A 216 -2.69 -7.08 -26.39
C THR A 216 -3.48 -5.81 -26.70
N PHE A 217 -2.96 -4.62 -26.29
CA PHE A 217 -3.54 -3.30 -26.55
C PHE A 217 -5.01 -3.10 -26.11
N GLY A 218 -5.49 -3.87 -25.14
CA GLY A 218 -6.85 -3.71 -24.62
C GLY A 218 -7.01 -4.24 -23.19
N GLU A 219 -8.25 -4.43 -22.73
CA GLU A 219 -8.52 -4.91 -21.37
C GLU A 219 -8.42 -6.44 -21.25
N ASN A 220 -7.76 -6.94 -20.22
CA ASN A 220 -7.75 -8.35 -19.81
C ASN A 220 -8.35 -8.48 -18.40
N GLN A 221 -9.24 -9.45 -18.18
CA GLN A 221 -10.00 -9.57 -16.95
C GLN A 221 -9.64 -10.84 -16.16
N PHE A 222 -9.54 -10.70 -14.85
CA PHE A 222 -9.28 -11.78 -13.92
C PHE A 222 -10.13 -11.53 -12.67
N GLU A 223 -11.00 -12.48 -12.33
CA GLU A 223 -11.96 -12.27 -11.26
C GLU A 223 -12.18 -13.52 -10.41
N ASN A 224 -12.27 -13.30 -9.09
CA ASN A 224 -12.48 -14.35 -8.10
C ASN A 224 -11.48 -15.50 -8.22
N LEU A 225 -10.18 -15.17 -8.23
CA LEU A 225 -9.10 -16.15 -8.33
C LEU A 225 -8.46 -16.42 -6.97
N TYR A 226 -8.02 -17.67 -6.78
CA TYR A 226 -7.24 -18.08 -5.60
C TYR A 226 -5.84 -18.53 -5.99
N LEU A 227 -4.82 -17.83 -5.49
CA LEU A 227 -3.42 -18.07 -5.81
C LEU A 227 -2.74 -18.76 -4.62
N TYR A 228 -2.74 -20.09 -4.59
CA TYR A 228 -2.25 -20.88 -3.46
C TYR A 228 -0.77 -21.21 -3.60
N GLY A 229 0.09 -20.33 -3.08
CA GLY A 229 1.55 -20.49 -3.15
C GLY A 229 2.04 -20.36 -4.58
N ILE A 230 1.82 -19.22 -5.20
CA ILE A 230 2.27 -18.93 -6.57
C ILE A 230 3.58 -18.14 -6.51
N TYR A 231 4.58 -18.49 -7.29
CA TYR A 231 5.85 -17.76 -7.29
C TYR A 231 5.69 -16.34 -7.86
N ASP A 232 5.20 -16.21 -9.09
CA ASP A 232 4.93 -14.92 -9.75
C ASP A 232 3.53 -14.99 -10.40
N GLY A 233 2.64 -14.05 -10.05
CA GLY A 233 1.23 -14.09 -10.40
C GLY A 233 0.94 -13.56 -11.80
N PHE A 234 0.93 -12.24 -11.95
CA PHE A 234 0.58 -11.54 -13.18
C PHE A 234 1.74 -10.71 -13.70
N ASN A 235 2.08 -10.86 -14.97
CA ASN A 235 3.11 -10.08 -15.63
C ASN A 235 2.56 -9.42 -16.90
N PHE A 236 2.30 -8.10 -16.83
CA PHE A 236 1.82 -7.28 -17.93
C PHE A 236 2.98 -6.49 -18.55
N ILE A 237 3.28 -6.73 -19.83
CA ILE A 237 4.46 -6.17 -20.51
C ILE A 237 4.16 -5.67 -21.93
N ASN A 238 5.04 -4.82 -22.46
CA ASN A 238 5.05 -4.31 -23.84
C ASN A 238 3.67 -3.91 -24.41
N ASN A 239 2.95 -2.98 -23.77
CA ASN A 239 1.60 -2.59 -24.15
C ASN A 239 0.58 -3.73 -24.06
N ALA A 240 0.63 -4.47 -22.95
CA ALA A 240 -0.39 -5.44 -22.54
C ALA A 240 -1.80 -4.83 -22.36
N GLY A 241 -1.95 -3.51 -22.54
CA GLY A 241 -3.18 -2.77 -22.35
C GLY A 241 -3.65 -2.81 -20.89
N ARG A 242 -4.94 -2.53 -20.68
CA ARG A 242 -5.53 -2.45 -19.36
C ARG A 242 -5.64 -3.82 -18.71
N PHE A 243 -5.44 -3.89 -17.41
CA PHE A 243 -5.85 -5.05 -16.63
C PHE A 243 -7.01 -4.70 -15.71
N ARG A 244 -7.83 -5.71 -15.42
CA ARG A 244 -8.84 -5.69 -14.36
C ARG A 244 -8.68 -6.93 -13.50
N LEU A 245 -8.14 -6.73 -12.31
CA LEU A 245 -7.95 -7.77 -11.30
C LEU A 245 -8.96 -7.55 -10.18
N ASN A 246 -9.92 -8.45 -9.99
CA ASN A 246 -10.99 -8.26 -9.01
C ASN A 246 -11.15 -9.48 -8.09
N HIS A 247 -11.34 -9.25 -6.79
CA HIS A 247 -11.60 -10.31 -5.80
C HIS A 247 -10.52 -11.41 -5.81
N ILE A 248 -9.24 -11.04 -5.83
CA ILE A 248 -8.16 -12.02 -5.88
C ILE A 248 -7.60 -12.27 -4.49
N ARG A 249 -7.52 -13.55 -4.09
CA ARG A 249 -6.95 -13.97 -2.82
C ARG A 249 -5.75 -14.88 -3.05
N GLY A 250 -4.77 -14.87 -2.15
CA GLY A 250 -3.69 -15.86 -2.25
C GLY A 250 -2.42 -15.51 -1.51
N GLN A 251 -1.42 -16.36 -1.67
CA GLN A 251 -0.03 -16.14 -1.26
C GLN A 251 0.83 -16.21 -2.51
N THR A 252 1.41 -15.08 -2.90
CA THR A 252 2.45 -15.05 -3.93
C THR A 252 3.81 -14.92 -3.28
N PHE A 253 4.86 -15.51 -3.83
CA PHE A 253 6.17 -15.44 -3.19
C PHE A 253 6.99 -14.25 -3.69
N TYR A 254 7.04 -14.02 -5.00
CA TYR A 254 7.93 -13.03 -5.60
C TYR A 254 7.19 -11.78 -6.06
N ASN A 255 6.31 -11.87 -7.06
CA ASN A 255 5.41 -10.78 -7.44
C ASN A 255 3.96 -11.26 -7.46
N PHE A 256 3.02 -10.49 -6.90
CA PHE A 256 1.60 -10.70 -7.21
C PHE A 256 1.29 -10.11 -8.59
N LEU A 257 1.60 -8.84 -8.79
CA LEU A 257 1.47 -8.12 -10.05
C LEU A 257 2.77 -7.40 -10.37
N ARG A 258 3.35 -7.74 -11.52
CA ARG A 258 4.37 -6.95 -12.21
C ARG A 258 3.74 -6.30 -13.45
N SER A 259 3.93 -5.00 -13.61
CA SER A 259 3.45 -4.30 -14.81
C SER A 259 4.48 -3.29 -15.33
N ASP A 260 4.79 -3.38 -16.61
CA ASP A 260 5.67 -2.45 -17.32
C ASP A 260 5.13 -2.13 -18.72
N ASN A 261 5.38 -0.91 -19.18
CA ASN A 261 4.87 -0.36 -20.43
C ASN A 261 3.35 -0.53 -20.60
N ASN A 262 2.58 -0.18 -19.57
CA ASN A 262 1.12 -0.20 -19.55
C ASN A 262 0.56 1.22 -19.42
N GLN A 263 0.15 1.83 -20.51
CA GLN A 263 -0.09 3.28 -20.59
C GLN A 263 -1.57 3.67 -20.45
N ASP A 264 -2.42 2.72 -20.05
CA ASP A 264 -3.86 2.92 -19.95
C ASP A 264 -4.40 2.60 -18.55
N GLY A 265 -5.55 3.21 -18.22
CA GLY A 265 -6.19 3.11 -16.91
C GLY A 265 -6.58 1.68 -16.52
N SER A 266 -5.70 1.04 -15.75
CA SER A 266 -5.85 -0.32 -15.23
C SER A 266 -6.49 -0.32 -13.85
N ARG A 267 -7.01 -1.47 -13.41
CA ARG A 267 -7.70 -1.63 -12.12
C ARG A 267 -7.33 -2.91 -11.39
N ALA A 268 -7.18 -2.81 -10.08
CA ALA A 268 -6.95 -3.95 -9.20
C ALA A 268 -7.72 -3.76 -7.89
N ASP A 269 -8.92 -4.33 -7.77
CA ASP A 269 -9.83 -4.07 -6.65
C ASP A 269 -10.09 -5.34 -5.82
N ASP A 270 -10.24 -5.18 -4.51
CA ASP A 270 -10.43 -6.27 -3.54
C ASP A 270 -9.36 -7.37 -3.65
N ILE A 271 -8.13 -7.00 -3.28
CA ILE A 271 -6.97 -7.88 -3.35
C ILE A 271 -6.57 -8.27 -1.93
N HIS A 272 -6.57 -9.56 -1.63
CA HIS A 272 -6.26 -10.09 -0.30
C HIS A 272 -5.10 -11.08 -0.35
N ILE A 273 -3.91 -10.58 -0.02
CA ILE A 273 -2.70 -11.39 -0.04
C ILE A 273 -2.32 -11.82 1.40
N TRP A 274 -2.55 -13.09 1.72
CA TRP A 274 -2.37 -13.68 3.05
C TRP A 274 -1.50 -14.95 2.96
N PRO A 275 -0.82 -15.40 4.03
CA PRO A 275 -0.08 -16.66 4.08
C PRO A 275 -0.99 -17.91 4.04
N TYR A 276 -1.72 -18.09 2.94
CA TYR A 276 -2.61 -19.21 2.70
C TYR A 276 -1.87 -20.54 2.52
N TRP A 277 -0.76 -20.54 1.78
CA TRP A 277 0.08 -21.71 1.58
C TRP A 277 0.87 -22.06 2.84
N SER A 278 1.50 -21.06 3.47
CA SER A 278 2.23 -21.23 4.73
C SER A 278 2.44 -19.94 5.49
N GLY A 279 2.13 -19.96 6.79
CA GLY A 279 2.53 -18.96 7.76
C GLY A 279 3.82 -19.29 8.52
N ASP A 280 4.59 -20.29 8.06
CA ASP A 280 5.84 -20.66 8.72
C ASP A 280 6.83 -19.48 8.75
N SER A 281 7.57 -19.37 9.86
CA SER A 281 8.52 -18.27 10.07
C SER A 281 9.63 -18.21 9.02
N SER A 282 10.07 -19.35 8.47
CA SER A 282 11.08 -19.41 7.41
C SER A 282 10.55 -18.87 6.08
N VAL A 283 9.29 -19.17 5.76
CA VAL A 283 8.58 -18.71 4.56
C VAL A 283 8.35 -17.21 4.63
N THR A 284 7.72 -16.75 5.71
CA THR A 284 7.41 -15.33 5.93
C THR A 284 8.68 -14.47 6.05
N SER A 285 9.75 -15.00 6.66
CA SER A 285 11.07 -14.34 6.67
C SER A 285 11.64 -14.16 5.27
N TRP A 286 11.48 -15.15 4.39
CA TRP A 286 11.93 -15.04 3.01
C TRP A 286 11.07 -14.02 2.24
N GLN A 287 9.74 -14.05 2.41
CA GLN A 287 8.82 -13.12 1.74
C GLN A 287 9.06 -11.66 2.16
N ILE A 288 9.31 -11.38 3.44
CA ILE A 288 9.65 -10.03 3.93
C ILE A 288 10.95 -9.49 3.31
N ARG A 289 11.86 -10.36 2.86
CA ARG A 289 13.10 -9.94 2.20
C ARG A 289 12.98 -9.80 0.69
N ASN A 290 12.05 -10.52 0.06
CA ASN A 290 12.05 -10.70 -1.40
C ASN A 290 10.72 -10.34 -2.07
N GLY A 291 9.59 -10.66 -1.43
CA GLY A 291 8.26 -10.61 -2.02
C GLY A 291 7.70 -9.21 -2.17
N THR A 292 7.14 -8.93 -3.34
CA THR A 292 6.52 -7.66 -3.72
C THR A 292 5.09 -7.92 -4.16
N VAL A 293 4.10 -7.20 -3.64
CA VAL A 293 2.72 -7.41 -4.10
C VAL A 293 2.52 -6.72 -5.45
N PHE A 294 2.61 -5.40 -5.49
CA PHE A 294 2.55 -4.62 -6.72
C PHE A 294 3.95 -4.08 -7.05
N HIS A 295 4.53 -4.55 -8.15
CA HIS A 295 5.77 -4.04 -8.72
C HIS A 295 5.45 -3.29 -10.01
N LEU A 296 5.34 -1.97 -9.91
CA LEU A 296 4.93 -1.13 -11.02
C LEU A 296 6.15 -0.40 -11.60
N TYR A 297 6.36 -0.58 -12.88
CA TYR A 297 7.28 0.21 -13.70
C TYR A 297 6.47 1.24 -14.50
N ARG A 298 6.64 1.33 -15.82
CA ARG A 298 5.84 2.27 -16.61
C ARG A 298 4.36 1.87 -16.60
N VAL A 299 3.56 2.51 -15.74
CA VAL A 299 2.10 2.35 -15.63
C VAL A 299 1.42 3.73 -15.59
N ASP A 300 0.38 3.96 -16.37
CA ASP A 300 -0.43 5.19 -16.32
C ASP A 300 -1.82 4.94 -15.73
N GLY A 301 -2.18 5.71 -14.71
CA GLY A 301 -3.59 5.82 -14.30
C GLY A 301 -4.16 4.54 -13.67
N LEU A 302 -3.36 3.78 -12.92
CA LEU A 302 -3.89 2.69 -12.10
C LEU A 302 -4.87 3.25 -11.07
N TRP A 303 -6.10 2.75 -11.09
CA TRP A 303 -7.14 3.02 -10.10
C TRP A 303 -7.45 1.74 -9.34
N SER A 304 -7.24 1.73 -8.03
CA SER A 304 -7.38 0.51 -7.23
C SER A 304 -7.89 0.82 -5.83
N ASP A 305 -8.65 -0.11 -5.24
CA ASP A 305 -9.17 0.02 -3.89
C ASP A 305 -9.20 -1.34 -3.15
N HIS A 306 -9.24 -1.28 -1.81
CA HIS A 306 -9.29 -2.43 -0.91
C HIS A 306 -8.16 -3.45 -1.14
N ILE A 307 -6.91 -3.00 -1.03
CA ILE A 307 -5.75 -3.90 -1.05
C ILE A 307 -5.33 -4.24 0.39
N PHE A 308 -5.24 -5.53 0.70
CA PHE A 308 -4.64 -6.06 1.91
C PHE A 308 -3.44 -6.97 1.57
N ALA A 309 -2.33 -6.80 2.27
CA ALA A 309 -1.20 -7.73 2.21
C ALA A 309 -0.47 -7.86 3.56
N ILE A 310 0.09 -9.04 3.84
CA ILE A 310 0.86 -9.31 5.08
C ILE A 310 2.13 -10.12 4.82
N TYR A 311 3.22 -9.77 5.51
CA TYR A 311 4.53 -10.46 5.42
C TYR A 311 5.28 -10.32 4.09
N TYR A 312 5.20 -9.15 3.46
CA TYR A 312 5.93 -8.86 2.21
C TYR A 312 7.05 -7.86 2.44
N LYS A 313 8.07 -7.88 1.56
CA LYS A 313 9.06 -6.81 1.50
C LYS A 313 8.35 -5.50 1.20
N THR A 314 7.44 -5.48 0.25
CA THR A 314 6.67 -4.29 -0.09
C THR A 314 5.31 -4.66 -0.67
N CYS A 315 4.29 -3.87 -0.34
CA CYS A 315 2.99 -4.02 -0.98
C CYS A 315 2.92 -3.24 -2.29
N MET A 316 3.49 -2.03 -2.31
CA MET A 316 3.46 -1.15 -3.47
C MET A 316 4.86 -0.61 -3.73
N GLN A 317 5.52 -1.15 -4.75
CA GLN A 317 6.81 -0.69 -5.25
C GLN A 317 6.62 0.04 -6.58
N LEU A 318 7.06 1.30 -6.61
CA LEU A 318 7.07 2.15 -7.80
C LEU A 318 8.51 2.30 -8.28
N ASP A 319 8.85 1.67 -9.40
CA ASP A 319 10.21 1.60 -9.93
C ASP A 319 10.32 2.19 -11.35
N GLY A 320 11.54 2.35 -11.86
CA GLY A 320 11.78 2.81 -13.22
C GLY A 320 12.20 1.69 -14.18
N SER A 321 11.77 1.78 -15.43
CA SER A 321 12.25 0.94 -16.54
C SER A 321 12.69 1.80 -17.74
N GLY A 322 13.16 1.15 -18.81
CA GLY A 322 13.42 1.82 -20.09
C GLY A 322 12.18 2.43 -20.74
N HIS A 323 10.98 2.07 -20.27
CA HIS A 323 9.72 2.63 -20.74
C HIS A 323 9.24 3.83 -19.92
N GLY A 324 9.88 4.10 -18.77
CA GLY A 324 9.59 5.22 -17.88
C GLY A 324 9.19 4.76 -16.47
N VAL A 325 8.32 5.52 -15.80
CA VAL A 325 7.93 5.32 -14.39
C VAL A 325 6.40 5.30 -14.20
N PRO A 326 5.90 4.80 -13.05
CA PRO A 326 4.49 4.87 -12.71
C PRO A 326 4.04 6.32 -12.61
N ASN A 327 2.90 6.66 -13.22
CA ASN A 327 2.34 7.99 -13.18
C ASN A 327 0.83 7.95 -12.96
N ASN A 328 0.33 8.90 -12.18
CA ASN A 328 -1.06 9.07 -11.82
C ASN A 328 -1.66 7.80 -11.17
N ILE A 329 -0.88 7.15 -10.29
CA ILE A 329 -1.36 5.99 -9.52
C ILE A 329 -2.31 6.50 -8.43
N GLN A 330 -3.48 5.87 -8.29
CA GLN A 330 -4.52 6.30 -7.37
C GLN A 330 -5.09 5.10 -6.62
N LEU A 331 -4.92 5.10 -5.30
CA LEU A 331 -5.38 4.04 -4.41
C LEU A 331 -6.43 4.57 -3.41
N GLY A 332 -7.52 3.84 -3.21
CA GLY A 332 -8.49 4.13 -2.14
C GLY A 332 -7.94 3.71 -0.78
N ALA A 333 -7.86 2.41 -0.53
CA ALA A 333 -7.33 1.82 0.69
C ALA A 333 -6.19 0.82 0.41
N LEU A 334 -5.04 1.06 1.04
CA LEU A 334 -3.90 0.13 1.10
C LEU A 334 -3.60 -0.21 2.55
N TYR A 335 -3.78 -1.48 2.91
CA TYR A 335 -3.40 -2.02 4.21
C TYR A 335 -2.28 -3.05 4.05
N CYS A 336 -1.10 -2.69 4.53
CA CYS A 336 0.06 -3.56 4.66
C CYS A 336 0.30 -3.91 6.12
N ASP A 337 0.12 -5.17 6.47
CA ASP A 337 0.47 -5.68 7.79
C ASP A 337 1.86 -6.34 7.75
N PHE A 338 2.62 -6.21 8.83
CA PHE A 338 3.97 -6.75 9.00
C PHE A 338 4.86 -6.82 7.74
N SER A 339 5.06 -5.69 7.07
CA SER A 339 5.83 -5.59 5.82
C SER A 339 7.09 -4.73 6.00
N ARG A 340 8.12 -4.91 5.17
CA ARG A 340 9.37 -4.13 5.34
C ARG A 340 9.22 -2.67 4.88
N TYR A 341 8.65 -2.46 3.69
CA TYR A 341 8.38 -1.18 3.05
C TYR A 341 6.98 -1.20 2.42
N PRO A 342 5.88 -1.06 3.18
CA PRO A 342 4.52 -1.01 2.66
C PRO A 342 4.35 -0.21 1.36
N LEU A 343 4.89 1.02 1.34
CA LEU A 343 5.08 1.83 0.14
C LEU A 343 6.57 2.07 -0.07
N TRP A 344 7.07 1.72 -1.26
CA TRP A 344 8.46 1.94 -1.65
C TRP A 344 8.55 2.61 -3.03
N ILE A 345 9.25 3.73 -3.13
CA ILE A 345 9.39 4.49 -4.38
C ILE A 345 10.87 4.62 -4.75
N THR A 346 11.28 3.91 -5.79
CA THR A 346 12.65 3.92 -6.37
C THR A 346 12.69 4.52 -7.77
N GLY A 347 11.53 4.69 -8.44
CA GLY A 347 11.42 5.28 -9.77
C GLY A 347 11.42 6.81 -9.74
N ALA A 348 12.45 7.44 -10.33
CA ALA A 348 12.55 8.90 -10.42
C ALA A 348 11.49 9.49 -11.38
N GLY A 349 10.62 10.34 -10.86
CA GLY A 349 9.46 10.92 -11.53
C GLY A 349 8.14 10.23 -11.21
N ALA A 350 8.15 9.16 -10.39
CA ALA A 350 6.93 8.43 -10.08
C ALA A 350 5.90 9.29 -9.32
N THR A 351 4.62 9.10 -9.60
CA THR A 351 3.53 9.80 -8.89
C THR A 351 2.45 8.86 -8.36
N ILE A 352 2.01 9.10 -7.13
CA ILE A 352 0.98 8.30 -6.45
C ILE A 352 0.12 9.11 -5.48
N GLN A 353 -1.16 8.76 -5.41
CA GLN A 353 -2.12 9.25 -4.43
C GLN A 353 -2.76 8.06 -3.71
N ILE A 354 -2.83 8.08 -2.38
CA ILE A 354 -3.47 7.03 -1.56
C ILE A 354 -4.44 7.71 -0.59
N ALA A 355 -5.73 7.39 -0.66
CA ALA A 355 -6.69 8.00 0.27
C ALA A 355 -6.49 7.48 1.71
N ASN A 356 -6.22 6.19 1.90
CA ASN A 356 -5.98 5.56 3.20
C ASN A 356 -4.80 4.58 3.13
N LEU A 357 -3.72 4.87 3.85
CA LEU A 357 -2.58 3.98 4.04
C LEU A 357 -2.53 3.54 5.50
N VAL A 358 -2.74 2.25 5.75
CA VAL A 358 -2.46 1.60 7.02
C VAL A 358 -1.26 0.70 6.82
N ALA A 359 -0.21 0.93 7.61
CA ALA A 359 1.06 0.27 7.48
C ALA A 359 1.51 -0.24 8.84
N ASN A 360 1.95 -1.50 8.90
CA ASN A 360 2.66 -2.05 10.03
C ASN A 360 4.03 -2.53 9.56
N ALA A 361 5.07 -1.79 9.93
CA ALA A 361 6.40 -1.97 9.36
C ALA A 361 7.34 -2.74 10.30
N GLY A 362 7.22 -4.06 10.31
CA GLY A 362 7.98 -4.95 11.18
C GLY A 362 7.43 -6.37 11.13
N PHE A 363 7.82 -7.25 12.06
CA PHE A 363 7.23 -8.59 12.18
C PHE A 363 7.05 -8.96 13.65
N LEU A 364 5.95 -9.62 14.00
CA LEU A 364 5.73 -10.11 15.37
C LEU A 364 6.81 -11.14 15.74
N GLY A 365 7.79 -10.70 16.53
CA GLY A 365 8.84 -11.57 17.06
C GLY A 365 10.08 -11.72 16.17
N LEU A 366 10.16 -11.02 15.03
CA LEU A 366 11.38 -10.92 14.22
C LEU A 366 11.66 -9.45 13.98
N SER A 367 12.83 -8.98 14.41
CA SER A 367 13.30 -7.67 13.98
C SER A 367 13.56 -7.73 12.48
N VAL A 368 12.96 -6.80 11.75
CA VAL A 368 13.26 -6.52 10.35
C VAL A 368 14.01 -5.19 10.38
N PRO A 369 15.35 -5.21 10.55
CA PRO A 369 16.12 -3.99 10.57
C PRO A 369 15.80 -3.18 9.33
N ASP A 370 15.71 -1.86 9.50
CA ASP A 370 15.36 -0.84 8.51
C ASP A 370 13.92 -0.81 8.00
N ALA A 371 12.99 -1.61 8.56
CA ALA A 371 11.59 -1.53 8.12
C ALA A 371 10.97 -0.15 8.40
N ASN A 372 10.42 0.45 7.33
CA ASN A 372 9.79 1.77 7.31
C ASN A 372 8.37 1.66 6.76
N CYS A 373 7.41 2.43 7.26
CA CYS A 373 6.05 2.41 6.68
C CYS A 373 5.99 3.05 5.29
N ILE A 374 6.84 4.05 5.02
CA ILE A 374 7.03 4.67 3.70
C ILE A 374 8.53 4.83 3.46
N GLU A 375 9.02 4.28 2.34
CA GLU A 375 10.40 4.42 1.86
C GLU A 375 10.42 5.16 0.52
N ILE A 376 11.20 6.24 0.41
CA ILE A 376 11.37 7.01 -0.83
C ILE A 376 12.86 7.19 -1.12
N ASP A 377 13.29 6.54 -2.21
CA ASP A 377 14.69 6.46 -2.65
C ASP A 377 14.98 7.29 -3.91
N ALA A 378 13.93 7.78 -4.57
CA ALA A 378 14.03 8.58 -5.79
C ALA A 378 13.09 9.79 -5.78
N ILE A 379 13.45 10.79 -6.61
CA ILE A 379 12.66 12.00 -6.82
C ILE A 379 11.25 11.58 -7.24
N SER A 380 10.24 11.90 -6.46
CA SER A 380 8.87 11.45 -6.73
C SER A 380 7.84 12.40 -6.13
N THR A 381 6.56 12.22 -6.46
CA THR A 381 5.46 12.95 -5.83
C THR A 381 4.44 11.97 -5.27
N ALA A 382 4.27 11.96 -3.95
CA ALA A 382 3.32 11.13 -3.25
C ALA A 382 2.35 11.99 -2.43
N GLN A 383 1.07 11.63 -2.44
CA GLN A 383 0.05 12.24 -1.59
C GLN A 383 -0.75 11.17 -0.85
N ILE A 384 -0.85 11.31 0.47
CA ILE A 384 -1.57 10.38 1.33
C ILE A 384 -2.67 11.14 2.05
N GLY A 385 -3.92 10.68 1.99
CA GLY A 385 -5.03 11.23 2.75
C GLY A 385 -4.84 10.92 4.24
N ASN A 386 -5.11 9.67 4.62
CA ASN A 386 -4.98 9.20 5.99
C ASN A 386 -3.84 8.20 6.10
N PHE A 387 -2.81 8.56 6.88
CA PHE A 387 -1.66 7.70 7.14
C PHE A 387 -1.68 7.19 8.57
N THR A 388 -1.71 5.87 8.74
CA THR A 388 -1.48 5.21 10.03
C THR A 388 -0.29 4.27 9.92
N CYS A 389 0.75 4.51 10.71
CA CYS A 389 1.90 3.63 10.83
C CYS A 389 1.93 2.97 12.21
N HIS A 390 2.07 1.65 12.22
CA HIS A 390 2.24 0.82 13.40
C HIS A 390 3.66 0.23 13.42
N SER A 391 4.27 0.24 14.59
CA SER A 391 5.45 -0.56 14.93
C SER A 391 6.60 -0.50 13.93
N SER A 392 6.87 0.65 13.29
CA SER A 392 8.02 0.77 12.39
C SER A 392 9.30 0.40 13.14
N GLU A 393 10.06 -0.58 12.66
CA GLU A 393 11.33 -0.95 13.26
C GLU A 393 12.30 0.23 13.23
N ASP A 394 12.23 1.04 12.18
CA ASP A 394 13.07 2.20 11.96
C ASP A 394 12.21 3.50 11.99
N SER A 395 11.96 4.13 10.85
CA SER A 395 11.21 5.37 10.71
C SER A 395 9.78 5.10 10.22
N ALA A 396 8.82 5.96 10.55
CA ALA A 396 7.50 5.89 9.92
C ALA A 396 7.58 6.35 8.46
N VAL A 397 8.37 7.39 8.19
CA VAL A 397 8.69 7.85 6.84
C VAL A 397 10.20 7.99 6.73
N ASN A 398 10.77 7.43 5.67
CA ASN A 398 12.17 7.57 5.35
C ASN A 398 12.31 8.05 3.89
N MET A 399 12.89 9.24 3.72
CA MET A 399 13.20 9.84 2.43
C MET A 399 14.72 10.05 2.37
N ILE A 400 15.43 9.23 1.62
CA ILE A 400 16.90 9.21 1.64
C ILE A 400 17.51 10.22 0.65
N ALA A 401 18.82 10.43 0.76
CA ALA A 401 19.57 11.33 -0.11
C ALA A 401 19.39 11.08 -1.62
N GLY A 402 19.20 9.82 -2.04
CA GLY A 402 18.91 9.46 -3.44
C GLY A 402 17.62 10.07 -3.99
N ALA A 403 16.69 10.45 -3.09
CA ALA A 403 15.41 11.01 -3.46
C ALA A 403 15.39 12.52 -3.70
N ALA A 404 16.55 13.20 -3.62
CA ALA A 404 16.69 14.66 -3.60
C ALA A 404 15.74 15.43 -4.54
N GLY A 405 14.67 16.00 -3.97
CA GLY A 405 13.60 16.68 -4.71
C GLY A 405 12.25 15.95 -4.64
N ALA A 406 12.15 14.86 -3.89
CA ALA A 406 10.89 14.16 -3.65
C ALA A 406 9.93 15.00 -2.81
N TRP A 407 8.64 14.87 -3.11
CA TRP A 407 7.56 15.55 -2.42
C TRP A 407 6.56 14.54 -1.88
N LEU A 408 6.41 14.48 -0.56
CA LEU A 408 5.41 13.67 0.12
C LEU A 408 4.47 14.60 0.91
N SER A 409 3.17 14.57 0.61
CA SER A 409 2.16 15.29 1.37
C SER A 409 1.23 14.31 2.07
N ILE A 410 0.97 14.51 3.36
CA ILE A 410 0.10 13.65 4.16
C ILE A 410 -0.97 14.51 4.84
N ALA A 411 -2.25 14.22 4.64
CA ALA A 411 -3.32 15.05 5.19
C ALA A 411 -3.52 14.80 6.70
N THR A 412 -3.66 13.54 7.12
CA THR A 412 -3.71 13.15 8.54
C THR A 412 -2.66 12.08 8.83
N THR A 413 -2.00 12.18 9.99
CA THR A 413 -0.90 11.28 10.37
C THR A 413 -1.12 10.72 11.77
N ARG A 414 -1.05 9.40 11.89
CA ARG A 414 -1.02 8.67 13.16
C ARG A 414 0.15 7.68 13.15
N VAL A 415 1.00 7.75 14.17
CA VAL A 415 2.16 6.85 14.32
C VAL A 415 2.12 6.20 15.70
N LEU A 416 2.14 4.87 15.73
CA LEU A 416 1.96 4.07 16.93
C LEU A 416 3.18 3.16 17.10
N GLY A 417 3.99 3.42 18.12
CA GLY A 417 5.19 2.63 18.41
C GLY A 417 6.30 2.72 17.36
N PRO A 418 6.72 3.92 16.93
CA PRO A 418 7.84 4.04 15.99
C PRO A 418 9.16 3.55 16.63
N ASN A 419 10.14 3.24 15.79
CA ASN A 419 11.50 2.83 16.16
C ASN A 419 11.53 1.61 17.09
N ALA A 420 10.79 0.55 16.72
CA ALA A 420 10.71 -0.68 17.50
C ALA A 420 12.07 -1.39 17.66
N SER A 421 13.02 -1.16 16.74
CA SER A 421 14.39 -1.69 16.82
C SER A 421 15.26 -1.00 17.88
N GLY A 422 14.87 0.19 18.36
CA GLY A 422 15.61 0.94 19.36
C GLY A 422 16.87 1.64 18.84
N ARG A 423 17.02 1.77 17.52
CA ARG A 423 18.19 2.39 16.83
C ARG A 423 18.22 3.93 16.92
N ASN A 424 17.34 4.54 17.70
CA ASN A 424 17.21 6.00 17.88
C ASN A 424 17.01 6.79 16.57
N ASN A 425 16.53 6.14 15.50
CA ASN A 425 16.18 6.83 14.27
C ASN A 425 14.95 7.73 14.45
N PRO A 426 14.86 8.83 13.69
CA PRO A 426 13.74 9.76 13.80
C PRO A 426 12.45 9.14 13.28
N ILE A 427 11.29 9.62 13.74
CA ILE A 427 9.99 9.14 13.21
C ILE A 427 9.87 9.47 11.71
N PHE A 428 10.33 10.66 11.34
CA PHE A 428 10.37 11.13 9.96
C PHE A 428 11.82 11.44 9.60
N ASN A 429 12.46 10.55 8.86
CA ASN A 429 13.78 10.79 8.30
C ASN A 429 13.62 11.46 6.93
N VAL A 430 14.06 12.71 6.80
CA VAL A 430 14.00 13.47 5.55
C VAL A 430 15.40 13.98 5.22
N GLN A 431 16.11 13.23 4.38
CA GLN A 431 17.47 13.54 3.96
C GLN A 431 17.49 14.26 2.63
N ASN A 432 18.14 15.42 2.55
CA ASN A 432 18.38 16.13 1.29
C ASN A 432 19.82 15.93 0.83
N THR A 433 20.05 16.29 -0.43
CA THR A 433 21.39 16.53 -0.96
C THR A 433 21.52 17.97 -1.45
N ASN A 434 22.71 18.35 -1.90
CA ASN A 434 22.92 19.62 -2.57
C ASN A 434 22.15 19.74 -3.91
N ALA A 435 21.65 18.64 -4.47
CA ALA A 435 20.95 18.61 -5.76
C ALA A 435 19.45 18.95 -5.67
N GLY A 436 18.86 18.93 -4.47
CA GLY A 436 17.44 19.18 -4.27
C GLY A 436 16.99 18.84 -2.85
N ALA A 437 15.95 19.52 -2.39
CA ALA A 437 15.36 19.28 -1.07
C ALA A 437 14.16 18.33 -1.18
N ASN A 438 14.20 17.25 -0.41
CA ASN A 438 13.03 16.46 -0.07
C ASN A 438 12.09 17.26 0.81
N VAL A 439 10.80 17.13 0.54
CA VAL A 439 9.72 17.82 1.24
C VAL A 439 8.75 16.79 1.79
N LEU A 440 8.59 16.78 3.11
CA LEU A 440 7.49 16.11 3.80
C LEU A 440 6.52 17.17 4.31
N ASN A 441 5.30 17.22 3.80
CA ASN A 441 4.27 18.17 4.19
C ASN A 441 3.15 17.46 4.97
N LEU A 442 2.98 17.77 6.25
CA LEU A 442 1.88 17.26 7.07
C LEU A 442 0.79 18.33 7.20
N ALA A 443 -0.43 18.04 6.75
CA ALA A 443 -1.54 19.00 6.81
C ALA A 443 -2.20 19.10 8.20
N THR A 444 -1.88 18.19 9.12
CA THR A 444 -2.28 18.23 10.53
C THR A 444 -1.15 17.78 11.44
N ASP A 445 -1.30 18.03 12.73
CA ASP A 445 -0.46 17.51 13.80
C ASP A 445 -0.41 15.98 13.76
N PRO A 446 0.80 15.37 13.72
CA PRO A 446 0.92 13.92 13.78
C PRO A 446 0.54 13.43 15.17
N GLN A 447 -0.38 12.48 15.24
CA GLN A 447 -0.72 11.78 16.49
C GLN A 447 0.31 10.68 16.76
N ILE A 448 1.24 10.93 17.67
CA ILE A 448 2.32 9.99 18.00
C ILE A 448 2.03 9.32 19.35
N THR A 449 2.00 7.99 19.37
CA THR A 449 1.91 7.20 20.61
C THR A 449 3.15 6.34 20.76
N LEU A 450 3.81 6.42 21.92
CA LEU A 450 5.03 5.69 22.20
C LEU A 450 4.73 4.40 22.93
N LEU A 451 5.20 3.26 22.40
CA LEU A 451 4.98 1.97 23.03
C LEU A 451 6.14 1.53 23.96
N ARG A 452 7.31 2.20 23.93
CA ARG A 452 8.53 1.74 24.65
C ARG A 452 9.33 2.82 25.41
N GLY A 453 8.68 3.87 25.90
CA GLY A 453 9.25 4.75 26.95
C GLY A 453 10.50 5.57 26.59
N LYS A 454 11.00 5.52 25.35
CA LYS A 454 11.97 6.49 24.84
C LYS A 454 11.22 7.53 24.02
N GLU A 455 11.38 8.81 24.35
CA GLU A 455 10.88 9.90 23.53
C GLU A 455 11.60 9.85 22.17
N PRO A 456 10.91 9.56 21.06
CA PRO A 456 11.50 9.69 19.76
C PRO A 456 11.59 11.18 19.46
N ALA A 457 12.73 11.57 18.91
CA ALA A 457 12.90 12.91 18.44
C ALA A 457 12.06 13.07 17.15
N ILE A 458 11.09 13.99 17.16
CA ILE A 458 10.53 14.58 15.93
C ILE A 458 11.61 15.53 15.42
N THR A 459 12.71 14.97 14.96
CA THR A 459 13.83 15.76 14.45
C THR A 459 14.30 15.14 13.16
N PRO A 460 14.64 15.91 12.13
CA PRO A 460 15.36 15.45 10.95
C PRO A 460 16.83 15.05 11.28
N TRP A 461 17.03 14.42 12.44
CA TRP A 461 18.32 14.15 13.06
C TRP A 461 18.82 12.78 12.62
N ASP A 462 19.80 12.79 11.74
CA ASP A 462 20.81 11.74 11.71
C ASP A 462 22.12 12.36 12.25
N ALA A 463 22.67 11.79 13.32
CA ALA A 463 23.93 12.23 13.91
C ALA A 463 25.13 12.02 12.95
N GLY A 464 24.94 11.24 11.89
CA GLY A 464 25.99 10.88 10.92
C GLY A 464 25.94 11.62 9.58
N ALA A 465 24.75 11.82 9.00
CA ALA A 465 24.60 12.33 7.63
C ALA A 465 24.33 13.85 7.57
N ALA A 466 24.71 14.51 6.47
CA ALA A 466 24.45 15.93 6.22
C ALA A 466 23.03 16.12 5.64
N SER A 467 21.99 15.75 6.40
CA SER A 467 20.61 15.89 5.94
C SER A 467 20.11 17.32 6.17
N ASN A 468 20.01 18.10 5.09
CA ASN A 468 19.03 19.18 5.06
C ASN A 468 17.66 18.51 4.89
N GLY A 469 16.54 19.03 5.38
CA GLY A 469 15.22 18.43 5.16
C GLY A 469 14.14 19.49 5.31
N ILE A 470 13.11 19.51 4.46
CA ILE A 470 11.99 20.44 4.60
C ILE A 470 10.77 19.67 5.13
N PHE A 471 10.29 20.08 6.29
CA PHE A 471 9.14 19.53 6.99
C PHE A 471 8.04 20.58 7.12
N GLY A 472 6.93 20.43 6.41
CA GLY A 472 5.76 21.30 6.49
C GLY A 472 4.76 20.85 7.56
N TRP A 473 4.15 21.82 8.25
CA TRP A 473 3.10 21.62 9.26
C TRP A 473 2.10 22.82 9.21
N PRO A 474 0.85 22.76 9.73
CA PRO A 474 -0.11 23.86 9.64
C PRO A 474 0.38 25.19 10.22
N GLY A 475 1.36 25.16 11.13
CA GLY A 475 1.98 26.35 11.71
C GLY A 475 3.11 26.98 10.87
N GLY A 476 3.62 26.29 9.85
CA GLY A 476 4.75 26.73 9.03
C GLY A 476 5.65 25.58 8.56
N TYR A 477 6.70 25.93 7.82
CA TYR A 477 7.65 24.95 7.31
C TYR A 477 8.95 25.03 8.10
N TYR A 478 9.46 23.87 8.51
CA TYR A 478 10.73 23.69 9.19
C TYR A 478 11.76 23.17 8.20
N GLN A 479 12.81 23.94 8.00
CA GLN A 479 14.01 23.47 7.36
C GLN A 479 15.05 23.19 8.43
N SER A 480 15.56 21.97 8.49
CA SER A 480 16.78 21.69 9.25
C SER A 480 17.96 21.64 8.31
N VAL A 481 19.10 22.17 8.77
CA VAL A 481 20.36 22.20 8.00
C VAL A 481 21.53 21.86 8.89
N ARG A 482 22.31 20.85 8.48
CA ARG A 482 23.58 20.53 9.15
C ARG A 482 24.73 21.27 8.49
N ILE A 483 25.52 21.98 9.29
CA ILE A 483 26.59 22.88 8.85
C ILE A 483 27.91 22.39 9.47
N THR A 484 28.87 21.98 8.65
CA THR A 484 30.14 21.41 9.14
C THR A 484 31.29 22.41 9.23
N SER A 485 31.31 23.45 8.39
CA SER A 485 32.45 24.40 8.34
C SER A 485 32.07 25.82 7.92
N GLY A 486 30.78 26.17 7.99
CA GLY A 486 30.21 27.40 7.46
C GLY A 486 29.40 27.17 6.19
N GLY A 487 28.93 28.25 5.55
CA GLY A 487 28.17 28.16 4.30
C GLY A 487 27.08 29.22 4.15
N SER A 488 26.17 28.98 3.22
CA SER A 488 24.96 29.79 3.03
C SER A 488 23.74 28.89 2.86
N GLN A 489 22.62 29.27 3.46
CA GLN A 489 21.34 28.60 3.28
C GLN A 489 20.25 29.58 2.85
N GLN A 490 19.53 29.22 1.78
CA GLN A 490 18.29 29.89 1.39
C GLN A 490 17.12 29.24 2.13
N MET A 491 16.35 30.05 2.87
CA MET A 491 15.10 29.60 3.48
C MET A 491 14.07 29.33 2.37
N PRO A 492 13.22 28.30 2.52
CA PRO A 492 12.20 27.96 1.53
C PRO A 492 11.19 29.11 1.36
N SER A 493 10.53 29.22 0.21
CA SER A 493 9.58 30.30 -0.11
C SER A 493 8.09 29.87 -0.10
N PHE A 494 7.73 28.77 0.59
CA PHE A 494 6.47 28.04 0.34
C PHE A 494 5.21 28.40 1.19
N VAL A 495 5.27 29.26 2.23
CA VAL A 495 4.15 29.51 3.21
C VAL A 495 4.25 30.82 4.01
N PRO A 496 3.27 31.26 4.83
CA PRO A 496 3.37 32.49 5.62
C PRO A 496 4.48 32.54 6.70
N THR A 497 4.92 31.39 7.23
CA THR A 497 5.99 31.30 8.25
C THR A 497 7.00 30.20 7.90
N SER A 498 8.29 30.52 7.91
CA SER A 498 9.39 29.56 7.73
C SER A 498 10.30 29.49 8.95
N TYR A 499 10.73 28.30 9.33
CA TYR A 499 11.65 28.02 10.42
C TYR A 499 12.92 27.41 9.84
N LEU A 500 14.10 27.91 10.22
CA LEU A 500 15.40 27.32 9.89
C LEU A 500 16.07 26.91 11.19
N LEU A 501 16.31 25.62 11.37
CA LEU A 501 17.09 25.07 12.47
C LEU A 501 18.47 24.66 11.95
N MET A 502 19.51 25.22 12.54
CA MET A 502 20.89 25.01 12.13
C MET A 502 21.63 24.14 13.16
N HIS A 503 22.17 23.02 12.70
CA HIS A 503 22.94 22.08 13.51
C HIS A 503 24.42 22.08 13.10
N ALA A 504 25.37 21.98 14.04
CA ALA A 504 26.78 21.76 13.64
C ALA A 504 27.08 20.28 13.39
N GLY A 505 27.88 20.02 12.37
CA GLY A 505 28.57 18.75 12.22
C GLY A 505 29.76 18.58 13.17
N ALA A 506 30.42 19.68 13.56
CA ALA A 506 31.47 19.71 14.59
C ALA A 506 31.77 21.16 15.02
N GLY A 507 31.73 21.44 16.34
CA GLY A 507 32.21 22.69 16.94
C GLY A 507 31.49 23.98 16.53
N PRO A 508 31.99 25.14 16.97
CA PRO A 508 31.49 26.46 16.56
C PRO A 508 31.67 26.69 15.05
N ILE A 509 30.70 27.37 14.44
CA ILE A 509 30.72 27.75 13.02
C ILE A 509 31.33 29.14 12.89
N ALA A 510 32.41 29.27 12.12
CA ALA A 510 33.10 30.55 11.92
C ALA A 510 32.20 31.56 11.20
N THR A 511 31.62 31.18 10.06
CA THR A 511 30.83 32.07 9.21
C THR A 511 29.62 31.36 8.60
N PHE A 512 28.43 31.96 8.67
CA PHE A 512 27.24 31.42 8.01
C PHE A 512 26.37 32.54 7.42
N THR A 513 25.76 32.29 6.26
CA THR A 513 24.86 33.24 5.60
C THR A 513 23.45 32.68 5.47
N VAL A 514 22.49 33.26 6.17
CA VAL A 514 21.06 32.94 6.00
C VAL A 514 20.46 33.90 4.97
N ARG A 515 19.84 33.36 3.92
CA ARG A 515 19.02 34.15 2.98
C ARG A 515 17.56 33.92 3.31
N LEU A 516 16.86 35.00 3.65
CA LEU A 516 15.44 34.97 4.00
C LEU A 516 14.56 34.62 2.79
N PRO A 517 13.30 34.20 3.00
CA PRO A 517 12.37 33.95 1.90
C PRO A 517 12.13 35.21 1.05
N SER A 518 11.60 35.04 -0.17
CA SER A 518 11.15 36.17 -0.99
C SER A 518 9.91 36.85 -0.37
N ARG A 519 9.63 38.10 -0.80
CA ARG A 519 8.67 39.10 -0.24
C ARG A 519 7.25 38.64 0.15
N GLN A 520 6.83 37.42 -0.17
CA GLN A 520 5.47 36.93 0.10
C GLN A 520 5.30 36.30 1.49
N MET A 521 6.38 36.13 2.27
CA MET A 521 6.32 35.58 3.61
C MET A 521 6.27 36.65 4.70
N ARG A 522 5.46 36.45 5.73
CA ARG A 522 5.37 37.41 6.84
C ARG A 522 6.41 37.14 7.91
N ASN A 523 6.77 35.88 8.20
CA ASN A 523 7.66 35.55 9.30
C ASN A 523 8.71 34.49 8.90
N ALA A 524 9.93 34.66 9.38
CA ALA A 524 11.00 33.69 9.37
C ALA A 524 11.53 33.53 10.80
N MET A 525 11.86 32.33 11.24
CA MET A 525 12.52 32.10 12.53
C MET A 525 13.76 31.26 12.28
N VAL A 526 14.87 31.67 12.84
CA VAL A 526 16.15 31.00 12.71
C VAL A 526 16.62 30.62 14.10
N SER A 527 16.91 29.34 14.31
CA SER A 527 17.41 28.80 15.57
C SER A 527 18.66 27.97 15.31
N THR A 528 19.52 27.85 16.30
CA THR A 528 20.71 27.00 16.20
C THR A 528 21.03 26.34 17.52
N ASP A 529 21.55 25.12 17.47
CA ASP A 529 22.12 24.44 18.63
C ASP A 529 23.62 24.71 18.81
N VAL A 530 24.23 25.51 17.91
CA VAL A 530 25.66 25.79 17.87
C VAL A 530 25.97 27.26 17.80
N THR A 531 27.18 27.63 18.20
CA THR A 531 27.60 29.03 18.13
C THR A 531 28.05 29.36 16.72
N ILE A 532 27.43 30.37 16.11
CA ILE A 532 27.81 30.99 14.84
C ILE A 532 28.51 32.32 15.17
N ALA A 533 29.83 32.36 14.93
CA ALA A 533 30.68 33.49 15.26
C ALA A 533 30.50 34.70 14.33
N ALA A 534 30.12 34.46 13.07
CA ALA A 534 29.75 35.49 12.12
C ALA A 534 28.54 35.06 11.28
N LEU A 535 27.37 35.60 11.61
CA LEU A 535 26.11 35.39 10.91
C LEU A 535 25.84 36.57 9.97
N THR A 536 25.63 36.28 8.70
CA THR A 536 25.15 37.24 7.71
C THR A 536 23.70 36.90 7.37
N VAL A 537 22.79 37.85 7.52
CA VAL A 537 21.38 37.68 7.12
C VAL A 537 21.13 38.55 5.89
N LEU A 538 20.75 37.92 4.78
CA LEU A 538 20.49 38.55 3.50
C LEU A 538 19.01 38.37 3.12
N PRO A 539 18.46 39.27 2.29
CA PRO A 539 17.16 39.02 1.68
C PRO A 539 17.26 37.82 0.71
N GLY A 540 16.11 37.30 0.30
CA GLY A 540 16.04 36.23 -0.70
C GLY A 540 16.73 36.64 -2.01
N ALA A 541 17.23 35.67 -2.76
CA ALA A 541 17.86 35.95 -4.05
C ALA A 541 16.92 36.77 -4.97
N GLY A 542 17.42 37.89 -5.51
CA GLY A 542 16.64 38.80 -6.35
C GLY A 542 15.70 39.76 -5.59
N ASP A 543 15.64 39.69 -4.26
CA ASP A 543 14.87 40.63 -3.44
C ASP A 543 15.74 41.84 -3.04
N PRO A 544 15.47 43.05 -3.54
CA PRO A 544 16.32 44.23 -3.30
C PRO A 544 16.10 44.85 -1.90
N SER A 545 15.51 44.08 -1.00
CA SER A 545 15.01 44.57 0.27
C SER A 545 16.09 44.63 1.34
N ALA A 546 16.10 45.72 2.11
CA ALA A 546 17.02 45.83 3.22
C ALA A 546 16.64 44.83 4.34
N VAL A 547 17.68 44.27 4.96
CA VAL A 547 17.58 43.47 6.18
C VAL A 547 18.16 44.31 7.30
N VAL A 548 17.36 44.60 8.33
CA VAL A 548 17.74 45.48 9.44
C VAL A 548 17.60 44.77 10.79
N ASN A 549 18.43 45.19 11.75
CA ASN A 549 18.42 44.71 13.14
C ASN A 549 18.70 43.22 13.33
N CYS A 550 19.31 42.55 12.36
CA CYS A 550 19.62 41.13 12.47
C CYS A 550 20.90 40.87 13.29
N PRO A 551 20.93 39.77 14.07
CA PRO A 551 22.12 39.42 14.81
C PRO A 551 23.27 39.09 13.85
N THR A 552 24.47 39.57 14.17
CA THR A 552 25.71 39.25 13.45
C THR A 552 26.41 38.02 14.03
N THR A 553 25.87 37.45 15.10
CA THR A 553 26.34 36.24 15.77
C THR A 553 25.14 35.51 16.36
N LEU A 554 25.15 34.19 16.45
CA LEU A 554 24.07 33.43 17.09
C LEU A 554 24.67 32.38 18.02
N ALA A 555 24.42 32.50 19.33
CA ALA A 555 24.93 31.54 20.29
C ALA A 555 24.13 30.22 20.25
N ALA A 556 24.76 29.12 20.68
CA ALA A 556 24.09 27.84 20.82
C ALA A 556 22.81 27.95 21.67
N GLY A 557 21.72 27.36 21.18
CA GLY A 557 20.40 27.37 21.82
C GLY A 557 19.68 28.72 21.74
N LYS A 558 20.16 29.67 20.92
CA LYS A 558 19.48 30.95 20.68
C LYS A 558 18.79 30.96 19.32
N SER A 559 17.74 31.75 19.23
CA SER A 559 16.99 32.01 18.01
C SER A 559 16.83 33.51 17.76
N PHE A 560 16.42 33.85 16.55
CA PHE A 560 15.84 35.14 16.22
C PHE A 560 14.69 34.92 15.25
N SER A 561 13.73 35.85 15.22
CA SER A 561 12.71 35.92 14.18
C SER A 561 12.99 37.09 13.25
N ALA A 562 12.72 36.95 11.96
CA ALA A 562 12.71 38.03 10.99
C ALA A 562 11.29 38.19 10.45
N LYS A 563 10.75 39.39 10.47
CA LYS A 563 9.41 39.69 9.95
C LYS A 563 9.55 40.61 8.74
N TRP A 564 8.79 40.31 7.69
CA TRP A 564 8.66 41.24 6.58
C TRP A 564 7.69 42.36 6.95
N VAL A 565 8.19 43.60 6.96
CA VAL A 565 7.39 44.79 7.27
C VAL A 565 7.24 45.61 6.00
N GLN A 566 6.00 45.75 5.53
CA GLN A 566 5.67 46.51 4.33
C GLN A 566 5.49 48.00 4.65
N PHE A 567 6.20 48.85 3.92
CA PHE A 567 6.09 50.31 3.96
C PHE A 567 5.58 50.80 2.59
N GLY A 568 4.25 50.78 2.41
CA GLY A 568 3.60 51.16 1.15
C GLY A 568 3.49 50.04 0.11
N ALA A 569 3.01 50.35 -1.10
CA ALA A 569 2.57 49.33 -2.06
C ALA A 569 3.70 48.46 -2.66
N GLN A 570 4.96 48.91 -2.66
CA GLN A 570 6.07 48.21 -3.36
C GLN A 570 7.38 48.11 -2.57
N HIS A 571 7.45 48.67 -1.37
CA HIS A 571 8.66 48.68 -0.54
C HIS A 571 8.39 48.03 0.82
N GLY A 572 9.36 47.27 1.31
CA GLY A 572 9.35 46.72 2.65
C GLY A 572 10.78 46.48 3.12
N THR A 573 10.93 46.05 4.36
CA THR A 573 12.22 45.63 4.92
C THR A 573 12.02 44.43 5.83
N TRP A 574 13.03 43.55 5.90
CA TRP A 574 13.07 42.50 6.90
C TRP A 574 13.57 43.09 8.22
N GLN A 575 12.76 42.98 9.28
CA GLN A 575 13.15 43.38 10.63
C GLN A 575 13.39 42.13 11.48
N CYS A 576 14.56 42.00 12.07
CA CYS A 576 14.85 40.92 13.01
C CYS A 576 14.50 41.30 14.46
N TYR A 577 14.02 40.32 15.22
CA TYR A 577 13.69 40.37 16.63
C TYR A 577 14.36 39.18 17.32
N ARG A 578 14.98 39.41 18.48
CA ARG A 578 15.59 38.34 19.29
C ARG A 578 14.55 37.60 20.11
#